data_AF-A0A7S2U9C3-F1
#
_entry.id   AF-A0A7S2U9C3-F1
#
_cell.length_a   1.000
_cell.length_b   1.000
_cell.length_c   1.000
_cell.angle_alpha   90.00
_cell.angle_beta   90.00
_cell.angle_gamma   90.00
#
_symmetry.space_group_name_H-M   'P 1'
#
loop_
_entity.id
_entity.type
_entity.pdbx_description
1 polymer ?
#
loop_
_entity_poly.entity_id
_entity_poly.type
_entity_poly.pdbx_seq_one_letter_code
_entity_poly.pdbx_strand_id
1 'polypeptide(L)'
;MLGRSVIRTVGVMKGAAPIRRNLAMKPGTPIVGLDFLPKEPAPVALERSEYPEWVDSLAKPMPSIAELRRTPNEEASHSDIMRYLKLTRRIRIKQHNIDANA
;
A
#
# COMPACT_ATOMS: atom_id res chain seq x y z
N MET A 1 -38.09 45.87 -3.21
CA MET A 1 -36.65 45.57 -3.38
C MET A 1 -36.47 44.06 -3.36
N LEU A 2 -36.24 43.42 -4.51
CA LEU A 2 -36.07 41.96 -4.61
C LEU A 2 -34.60 41.68 -4.92
N GLY A 3 -33.90 41.09 -3.94
CA GLY A 3 -32.48 40.78 -4.00
C GLY A 3 -32.16 39.68 -5.00
N ARG A 4 -31.19 39.93 -5.88
CA ARG A 4 -30.63 38.93 -6.80
C ARG A 4 -29.69 38.00 -6.02
N SER A 5 -30.10 36.74 -5.87
CA SER A 5 -29.22 35.66 -5.40
C SER A 5 -28.21 35.32 -6.50
N VAL A 6 -26.92 35.56 -6.24
CA VAL A 6 -25.82 35.19 -7.13
C VAL A 6 -25.39 33.77 -6.75
N ILE A 7 -25.79 32.80 -7.57
CA ILE A 7 -25.33 31.41 -7.43
C ILE A 7 -23.85 31.36 -7.83
N ARG A 8 -22.98 31.15 -6.84
CA ARG A 8 -21.54 30.99 -7.03
C ARG A 8 -21.27 29.59 -7.58
N THR A 9 -20.97 29.46 -8.87
CA THR A 9 -20.51 28.21 -9.46
C THR A 9 -19.14 27.85 -8.88
N VAL A 10 -19.08 26.79 -8.07
CA VAL A 10 -17.82 26.22 -7.58
C VAL A 10 -17.16 25.54 -8.79
N GLY A 11 -16.01 26.08 -9.22
CA GLY A 11 -15.23 25.50 -10.29
C GLY A 11 -14.79 24.09 -9.94
N VAL A 12 -15.09 23.13 -10.83
CA VAL A 12 -14.59 21.76 -10.73
C VAL A 12 -13.08 21.80 -10.98
N MET A 13 -12.29 21.62 -9.93
CA MET A 13 -10.86 21.37 -10.08
C MET A 13 -10.67 20.03 -10.81
N LYS A 14 -10.02 20.05 -11.97
CA LYS A 14 -9.58 18.84 -12.67
C LYS A 14 -8.65 18.06 -11.75
N GLY A 15 -9.14 16.97 -11.16
CA GLY A 15 -8.31 16.01 -10.46
C GLY A 15 -7.25 15.44 -11.43
N ALA A 16 -6.02 15.34 -10.95
CA ALA A 16 -4.92 14.74 -11.70
C ALA A 16 -5.27 13.30 -12.12
N ALA A 17 -4.94 12.93 -13.35
CA ALA A 17 -5.18 11.59 -13.87
C ALA A 17 -4.49 10.53 -13.00
N PRO A 18 -5.09 9.34 -12.80
CA PRO A 18 -4.45 8.27 -12.06
C PRO A 18 -3.17 7.84 -12.80
N ILE A 19 -2.03 7.97 -12.13
CA ILE A 19 -0.74 7.50 -12.64
C ILE A 19 -0.88 5.99 -12.86
N ARG A 20 -0.82 5.55 -14.13
CA ARG A 20 -0.75 4.14 -14.49
C ARG A 20 0.52 3.56 -13.89
N ARG A 21 0.40 2.85 -12.77
CA ARG A 21 1.53 2.16 -12.12
C ARG A 21 1.72 0.82 -12.79
N ASN A 22 2.77 0.69 -13.60
CA ASN A 22 3.47 -0.56 -13.94
C ASN A 22 4.72 -0.28 -14.79
N LEU A 23 5.59 0.62 -14.33
CA LEU A 23 7.00 0.62 -14.76
C LEU A 23 7.86 0.64 -13.50
N ALA A 24 8.82 -0.27 -13.44
CA ALA A 24 9.92 -0.18 -12.49
C ALA A 24 10.60 1.18 -12.69
N MET A 25 10.86 1.91 -11.60
CA MET A 25 11.59 3.17 -11.67
C MET A 25 13.01 2.92 -12.21
N LYS A 26 13.47 3.79 -13.12
CA LYS A 26 14.84 3.74 -13.62
C LYS A 26 15.79 4.29 -12.56
N PRO A 27 16.99 3.70 -12.39
CA PRO A 27 18.02 4.29 -11.54
C PRO A 27 18.36 5.70 -12.04
N GLY A 28 18.71 6.60 -11.13
CA GLY A 28 18.96 8.01 -11.40
C GLY A 28 17.70 8.90 -11.44
N THR A 29 16.50 8.34 -11.27
CA THR A 29 15.25 9.13 -11.25
C THR A 29 14.94 9.64 -9.84
N PRO A 30 14.73 10.95 -9.61
CA PRO A 30 14.30 11.46 -8.30
C PRO A 30 12.90 10.96 -7.93
N ILE A 31 12.72 10.55 -6.68
CA ILE A 31 11.43 10.02 -6.19
C ILE A 31 10.52 11.21 -5.84
N VAL A 32 9.54 11.45 -6.70
CA VAL A 32 8.57 12.54 -6.55
C VAL A 32 7.78 12.38 -5.24
N GLY A 33 7.66 13.45 -4.46
CA GLY A 33 6.93 13.49 -3.19
C GLY A 33 7.74 13.13 -1.96
N LEU A 34 9.04 12.84 -2.11
CA LEU A 34 10.00 12.68 -1.01
C LEU A 34 10.89 13.93 -0.80
N ASP A 35 10.52 15.06 -1.40
CA ASP A 35 11.13 16.40 -1.30
C ASP A 35 10.46 17.29 -0.24
N PHE A 36 9.90 16.69 0.81
CA PHE A 36 9.16 17.44 1.83
C PHE A 36 10.05 18.32 2.75
N LEU A 37 11.37 18.10 2.76
CA LEU A 37 12.32 18.95 3.46
C LEU A 37 12.77 20.11 2.56
N PRO A 38 12.56 21.39 2.93
CA PRO A 38 12.86 22.53 2.05
C PRO A 38 14.33 22.69 1.63
N LYS A 39 15.26 22.09 2.38
CA LYS A 39 16.71 22.21 2.15
C LYS A 39 17.32 20.95 1.54
N GLU A 40 16.56 19.87 1.42
CA GLU A 40 17.06 18.59 0.95
C GLU A 40 16.31 18.19 -0.32
N PRO A 41 17.02 17.88 -1.42
CA PRO A 41 16.38 17.40 -2.64
C PRO A 41 15.76 16.02 -2.41
N ALA A 42 14.78 15.66 -3.26
CA ALA A 42 14.23 14.31 -3.26
C ALA A 42 15.34 13.25 -3.41
N PRO A 43 15.29 12.15 -2.65
CA PRO A 43 16.19 11.03 -2.85
C PRO A 43 16.05 10.47 -4.27
N VAL A 44 17.19 10.09 -4.85
CA VAL A 44 17.27 9.51 -6.19
C VAL A 44 17.23 7.99 -6.08
N ALA A 45 16.45 7.34 -6.96
CA ALA A 45 16.43 5.90 -7.04
C ALA A 45 17.79 5.36 -7.48
N LEU A 46 18.36 4.42 -6.73
CA LEU A 46 19.65 3.79 -7.03
C LEU A 46 19.46 2.52 -7.85
N GLU A 47 20.57 1.89 -8.27
CA GLU A 47 20.49 0.56 -8.86
C GLU A 47 19.98 -0.47 -7.85
N ARG A 48 19.34 -1.53 -8.35
CA ARG A 48 18.75 -2.56 -7.49
C ARG A 48 19.78 -3.26 -6.60
N SER A 49 21.00 -3.40 -7.10
CA SER A 49 22.17 -3.99 -6.44
C SER A 49 22.65 -3.21 -5.22
N GLU A 50 22.38 -1.91 -5.15
CA GLU A 50 22.79 -1.05 -4.03
C GLU A 50 21.84 -1.18 -2.83
N TYR A 51 20.63 -1.68 -3.05
CA TYR A 51 19.67 -1.89 -1.97
C TYR A 51 19.95 -3.20 -1.22
N PRO A 52 19.68 -3.24 0.09
CA PRO A 52 19.79 -4.47 0.86
C PRO A 52 18.90 -5.60 0.31
N GLU A 53 19.37 -6.84 0.43
CA GLU A 53 18.68 -8.03 -0.09
C GLU A 53 17.23 -8.18 0.40
N TRP A 54 16.93 -7.74 1.63
CA TRP A 54 15.57 -7.83 2.16
C TRP A 54 14.56 -6.99 1.36
N VAL A 55 14.98 -5.96 0.63
CA VAL A 55 14.11 -5.17 -0.26
C VAL A 55 13.55 -6.05 -1.37
N ASP A 56 14.32 -7.04 -1.84
CA ASP A 56 13.89 -7.98 -2.86
C ASP A 56 12.81 -8.93 -2.39
N SER A 57 12.85 -9.25 -1.10
CA SER A 57 11.83 -10.09 -0.48
C SER A 57 10.46 -9.41 -0.43
N LEU A 58 10.40 -8.07 -0.38
CA LEU A 58 9.15 -7.32 -0.29
C LEU A 58 8.28 -7.41 -1.55
N ALA A 59 8.91 -7.61 -2.72
CA ALA A 59 8.19 -7.75 -3.98
C ALA A 59 7.54 -9.14 -4.14
N LYS A 60 8.01 -10.15 -3.38
CA LYS A 60 7.49 -11.51 -3.47
C LYS A 60 6.09 -11.57 -2.86
N PRO A 61 5.14 -12.26 -3.51
CA PRO A 61 3.81 -12.41 -2.93
C PRO A 61 3.93 -13.16 -1.62
N MET A 62 3.24 -12.60 -0.65
CA MET A 62 3.29 -13.01 0.72
C MET A 62 2.36 -14.28 0.83
N PRO A 63 2.73 -15.38 1.51
CA PRO A 63 1.99 -16.66 1.49
C PRO A 63 0.49 -16.61 1.87
N SER A 64 -0.34 -17.36 1.16
CA SER A 64 -1.78 -17.40 1.38
C SER A 64 -2.16 -18.17 2.67
N ILE A 65 -3.37 -17.96 3.20
CA ILE A 65 -3.82 -18.74 4.37
C ILE A 65 -3.89 -20.25 4.07
N ALA A 66 -4.16 -20.62 2.81
CA ALA A 66 -4.23 -22.02 2.40
C ALA A 66 -2.84 -22.67 2.39
N GLU A 67 -1.81 -21.96 1.95
CA GLU A 67 -0.41 -22.39 2.07
C GLU A 67 -0.01 -22.52 3.54
N LEU A 68 -0.27 -21.50 4.35
CA LEU A 68 0.09 -21.48 5.77
C LEU A 68 -0.60 -22.58 6.60
N ARG A 69 -1.76 -23.09 6.17
CA ARG A 69 -2.44 -24.22 6.82
C ARG A 69 -1.79 -25.57 6.52
N ARG A 70 -1.06 -25.68 5.41
CA ARG A 70 -0.41 -26.93 5.00
C ARG A 70 0.97 -27.10 5.62
N THR A 71 1.61 -26.00 6.01
CA THR A 71 2.92 -26.01 6.66
C THR A 71 2.76 -26.28 8.16
N PRO A 72 3.39 -27.32 8.72
CA PRO A 72 3.39 -27.56 10.16
C PRO A 72 4.17 -26.46 10.90
N ASN A 73 3.81 -26.20 12.15
CA ASN A 73 4.43 -25.13 12.95
C ASN A 73 5.95 -25.30 13.14
N GLU A 74 6.44 -26.54 13.12
CA GLU A 74 7.86 -26.88 13.30
C GLU A 74 8.72 -26.44 12.09
N GLU A 75 8.12 -26.40 10.90
CA GLU A 75 8.79 -26.01 9.65
C GLU A 75 8.53 -24.54 9.28
N ALA A 76 7.55 -23.90 9.92
CA ALA A 76 7.14 -22.54 9.61
C ALA A 76 8.09 -21.51 10.23
N SER A 77 8.44 -20.48 9.45
CA SER A 77 9.12 -19.31 10.00
C SER A 77 8.23 -18.59 11.02
N HIS A 78 8.86 -17.93 12.00
CA HIS A 78 8.15 -17.10 12.97
C HIS A 78 7.22 -16.06 12.30
N SER A 79 7.67 -15.47 11.17
CA SER A 79 6.86 -14.52 10.40
C SER A 79 5.57 -15.14 9.84
N ASP A 80 5.65 -16.40 9.43
CA ASP A 80 4.56 -17.14 8.81
C ASP A 80 3.52 -17.57 9.85
N ILE A 81 3.99 -18.03 11.02
CA ILE A 81 3.14 -18.32 12.18
C ILE A 81 2.37 -17.05 12.59
N MET A 82 3.07 -15.93 12.75
CA MET A 82 2.44 -14.66 13.14
C MET A 82 1.43 -14.19 12.09
N ARG A 83 1.72 -14.38 10.81
CA ARG A 83 0.79 -14.06 9.75
C ARG A 83 -0.44 -14.97 9.77
N TYR A 84 -0.28 -16.26 9.95
CA TYR A 84 -1.39 -17.21 10.04
C TYR A 84 -2.36 -16.80 11.14
N LEU A 85 -1.85 -16.46 12.32
CA LEU A 85 -2.64 -15.96 13.44
C LEU A 85 -3.36 -14.64 13.12
N LYS A 86 -2.71 -13.72 12.40
CA LYS A 86 -3.34 -12.46 11.95
C LYS A 86 -4.48 -12.72 10.95
N LEU A 87 -4.27 -13.59 9.97
CA LEU A 87 -5.26 -13.89 8.94
C LEU A 87 -6.48 -14.63 9.50
N THR A 88 -6.26 -15.61 10.38
CA THR A 88 -7.36 -16.33 11.06
C THR A 88 -8.22 -15.39 11.91
N ARG A 89 -7.60 -14.46 12.66
CA ARG A 89 -8.32 -13.42 13.42
C ARG A 89 -9.13 -12.50 12.50
N ARG A 90 -8.55 -12.04 11.39
CA ARG A 90 -9.27 -11.20 10.40
C ARG A 90 -10.50 -11.89 9.83
N ILE A 91 -10.42 -13.20 9.53
CA ILE A 91 -11.57 -13.98 9.03
C ILE A 91 -12.67 -14.04 10.09
N ARG A 92 -12.31 -14.32 11.36
CA ARG A 92 -13.29 -14.37 12.46
C ARG A 92 -13.99 -13.03 12.67
N ILE A 93 -13.24 -11.93 12.66
CA ILE A 93 -13.81 -10.57 12.78
C ILE A 93 -14.72 -10.27 11.59
N LYS A 94 -14.30 -10.63 10.38
CA LYS A 94 -15.13 -10.45 9.17
C LYS A 94 -16.45 -11.20 9.29
N GLN A 95 -16.42 -12.45 9.75
CA GLN A 95 -17.63 -13.25 9.95
C GLN A 95 -18.55 -12.61 11.00
N HIS A 96 -18.00 -12.23 12.16
CA HIS A 96 -18.76 -11.55 13.20
C HIS A 96 -19.43 -10.26 12.70
N ASN A 97 -18.73 -9.48 11.87
CA ASN A 97 -19.30 -8.26 11.28
C ASN A 97 -20.37 -8.55 10.23
N ILE A 98 -20.34 -9.71 9.57
CA ILE A 98 -21.42 -10.14 8.67
C ILE A 98 -22.63 -10.54 9.52
N ASP A 99 -22.43 -11.36 10.55
CA ASP A 99 -23.50 -11.88 11.41
C ASP A 99 -24.18 -10.76 12.23
N ALA A 100 -23.43 -9.75 12.69
CA ALA A 100 -23.97 -8.62 13.46
C ALA A 100 -24.72 -7.57 12.61
N ASN A 101 -24.50 -7.57 11.29
CA ASN A 101 -25.19 -6.67 10.35
C ASN A 101 -26.30 -7.39 9.55
N ALA A 102 -26.52 -8.69 9.81
CA ALA A 102 -27.58 -9.51 9.23
C ALA A 102 -28.82 -9.49 10.13
#